data_AF-S7X6E9-F1
#
_entry.id   AF-S7X6E9-F1
#
_cell.length_a   1.000
_cell.length_b   1.000
_cell.length_c   1.000
_cell.angle_alpha   90.00
_cell.angle_beta   90.00
_cell.angle_gamma   90.00
#
_symmetry.space_group_name_H-M   'P 1'
#
loop_
_entity.id
_entity.type
_entity.pdbx_description
1 polymer ?
#
loop_
_entity_poly.entity_id
_entity_poly.type
_entity_poly.pdbx_seq_one_letter_code
_entity_poly.pdbx_strand_id
1 'polypeptide(L)'
;MDKLDGVLLDMGFQEYTSGRKSMADIFAITLALMVGTAGLPHVIVRFFTVPRVKDARLSAGYALIFIAILYTTAPAIAAFGIYNAIETVADKSVDELPVWVENWEKTNLIVVEDINKDGIVQYTPNPETNELRIDKDIMVLAAPEIAKLPNWVVGLVAAGGMAAALSTAAGLLLVISTSVSRDLFRTFVPSMTEKTD
;
A
#
# COMPACT_ATOMS: atom_id res chain seq x y z
N MET A 1 17.25 -2.12 -9.80
CA MET A 1 16.85 -3.31 -9.02
C MET A 1 18.08 -4.11 -8.63
N ASP A 2 19.11 -4.16 -9.48
CA ASP A 2 20.39 -4.86 -9.20
C ASP A 2 21.15 -4.40 -7.94
N LYS A 3 21.04 -3.12 -7.54
CA LYS A 3 21.65 -2.63 -6.29
C LYS A 3 20.87 -3.02 -5.04
N LEU A 4 19.54 -3.16 -5.15
CA LEU A 4 18.70 -3.58 -4.03
C LEU A 4 18.86 -5.09 -3.82
N ASP A 5 18.89 -5.85 -4.93
CA ASP A 5 19.21 -7.28 -4.92
C ASP A 5 20.63 -7.52 -4.37
N GLY A 6 21.61 -6.69 -4.74
CA GLY A 6 22.97 -6.76 -4.19
C GLY A 6 23.06 -6.52 -2.68
N VAL A 7 22.37 -5.50 -2.16
CA VAL A 7 22.35 -5.21 -0.71
C VAL A 7 21.55 -6.28 0.06
N LEU A 8 20.45 -6.80 -0.50
CA LEU A 8 19.68 -7.89 0.08
C LEU A 8 20.46 -9.22 0.08
N LEU A 9 21.25 -9.51 -0.96
CA LEU A 9 22.14 -10.67 -1.06
C LEU A 9 23.35 -10.57 -0.10
N ASP A 10 23.98 -9.39 0.02
CA ASP A 10 25.09 -9.17 0.97
C ASP A 10 24.62 -9.28 2.42
N MET A 11 23.38 -8.87 2.71
CA MET A 11 22.80 -9.03 4.03
C MET A 11 22.34 -10.48 4.28
N GLY A 12 22.08 -11.30 3.26
CA GLY A 12 21.67 -12.71 3.37
C GLY A 12 20.16 -12.98 3.25
N PHE A 13 19.39 -12.04 2.70
CA PHE A 13 17.98 -12.24 2.35
C PHE A 13 17.85 -13.10 1.09
N GLN A 14 16.81 -13.96 1.03
CA GLN A 14 16.50 -14.71 -0.19
C GLN A 14 16.14 -13.77 -1.34
N GLU A 15 16.65 -14.06 -2.54
CA GLU A 15 16.32 -13.37 -3.78
C GLU A 15 14.80 -13.19 -3.92
N TYR A 16 14.36 -11.95 -4.17
CA TYR A 16 12.97 -11.60 -4.43
C TYR A 16 12.36 -12.37 -5.62
N THR A 17 13.22 -13.00 -6.47
CA THR A 17 12.85 -13.78 -7.65
C THR A 17 12.71 -15.30 -7.43
N SER A 18 13.03 -15.83 -6.25
CA SER A 18 13.05 -17.29 -5.99
C SER A 18 11.66 -17.91 -5.73
N GLY A 19 10.62 -17.08 -5.57
CA GLY A 19 9.23 -17.49 -5.33
C GLY A 19 8.33 -17.56 -6.57
N ARG A 20 8.84 -17.96 -7.75
CA ARG A 20 7.98 -18.18 -8.92
C ARG A 20 6.99 -19.33 -8.64
N LYS A 21 5.76 -18.99 -8.23
CA LYS A 21 4.64 -19.94 -8.23
C LYS A 21 4.51 -20.59 -9.61
N SER A 22 3.94 -21.80 -9.65
CA SER A 22 3.66 -22.53 -10.90
C SER A 22 3.05 -21.59 -11.96
N MET A 23 3.40 -21.76 -13.23
CA MET A 23 2.80 -20.96 -14.33
C MET A 23 1.26 -21.03 -14.32
N ALA A 24 0.70 -22.16 -13.87
CA ALA A 24 -0.73 -22.32 -13.68
C ALA A 24 -1.27 -21.46 -12.52
N ASP A 25 -0.54 -21.37 -11.40
CA ASP A 25 -0.92 -20.54 -10.26
C ASP A 25 -0.83 -19.05 -10.59
N ILE A 26 0.23 -18.62 -11.29
CA ILE A 26 0.36 -17.23 -11.75
C ILE A 26 -0.76 -16.90 -12.74
N PHE A 27 -1.07 -17.79 -13.68
CA PHE A 27 -2.19 -17.60 -14.60
C PHE A 27 -3.53 -17.54 -13.85
N ALA A 28 -3.78 -18.45 -12.90
CA ALA A 28 -5.01 -18.46 -12.12
C ALA A 28 -5.16 -17.20 -11.25
N ILE A 29 -4.08 -16.74 -10.61
CA ILE A 29 -4.06 -15.52 -9.79
C ILE A 29 -4.26 -14.29 -10.66
N THR A 30 -3.58 -14.19 -11.80
CA THR A 30 -3.75 -13.05 -12.73
C THR A 30 -5.15 -13.00 -13.33
N LEU A 31 -5.71 -14.16 -13.71
CA LEU A 31 -7.09 -14.26 -14.18
C LEU A 31 -8.10 -13.89 -13.09
N ALA A 32 -7.93 -14.43 -11.87
CA ALA A 32 -8.79 -14.09 -10.73
C ALA A 32 -8.74 -12.58 -10.42
N LEU A 33 -7.56 -11.96 -10.51
CA LEU A 33 -7.37 -10.53 -10.29
C LEU A 33 -8.00 -9.68 -11.41
N MET A 34 -7.84 -10.07 -12.67
CA MET A 34 -8.45 -9.36 -13.81
C MET A 34 -9.97 -9.44 -13.77
N VAL A 35 -10.54 -10.62 -13.50
CA VAL A 35 -11.99 -10.79 -13.38
C VAL A 35 -12.52 -10.05 -12.15
N GLY A 36 -11.79 -10.09 -11.03
CA GLY A 36 -12.17 -9.38 -9.80
C GLY A 36 -12.21 -7.87 -9.96
N THR A 37 -11.23 -7.28 -10.64
CA THR A 37 -11.19 -5.82 -10.87
C THR A 37 -12.25 -5.36 -11.88
N ALA A 38 -12.59 -6.19 -12.87
CA ALA A 38 -13.66 -5.90 -13.82
C ALA A 38 -15.06 -5.95 -13.19
N GLY A 39 -15.27 -6.78 -12.17
CA GLY A 39 -16.57 -6.99 -11.50
C GLY A 39 -16.95 -5.96 -10.45
N LEU A 40 -16.09 -4.98 -10.14
CA LEU A 40 -16.32 -4.01 -9.08
C LEU A 40 -17.52 -3.08 -9.42
N PRO A 41 -18.66 -3.20 -8.73
CA PRO A 41 -19.86 -2.45 -9.09
C PRO A 41 -19.67 -0.94 -8.93
N HIS A 42 -18.80 -0.53 -8.00
CA HIS A 42 -18.41 0.87 -7.79
C HIS A 42 -17.82 1.52 -9.06
N VAL A 43 -17.07 0.76 -9.87
CA VAL A 43 -16.47 1.27 -11.11
C VAL A 43 -17.50 1.23 -12.24
N ILE A 44 -18.26 0.15 -12.34
CA ILE A 44 -19.25 -0.09 -13.39
C ILE A 44 -20.36 0.97 -13.37
N VAL A 45 -20.93 1.25 -12.19
CA VAL A 45 -22.04 2.21 -12.05
C VAL A 45 -21.62 3.62 -12.46
N ARG A 46 -20.34 3.99 -12.28
CA ARG A 46 -19.80 5.28 -12.72
C ARG A 46 -19.69 5.40 -14.24
N PHE A 47 -19.46 4.31 -14.97
CA PHE A 47 -19.43 4.34 -16.45
C PHE A 47 -20.83 4.48 -17.05
N PHE A 48 -21.88 4.05 -16.34
CA PHE A 48 -23.26 4.14 -16.81
C PHE A 48 -23.90 5.53 -16.64
N THR A 49 -23.28 6.46 -15.92
CA THR A 49 -23.79 7.83 -15.76
C THR A 49 -23.31 8.81 -16.82
N VAL A 50 -22.43 8.39 -17.75
CA VAL A 50 -21.91 9.25 -18.84
C VAL A 50 -22.79 9.11 -20.10
N PRO A 51 -23.33 10.21 -20.66
CA PRO A 51 -24.30 10.15 -21.77
C PRO A 51 -23.69 9.70 -23.11
N ARG A 52 -22.36 9.62 -23.24
CA ARG A 52 -21.65 9.26 -24.48
C ARG A 52 -20.56 8.21 -24.26
N VAL A 53 -20.57 7.17 -25.09
CA VAL A 53 -19.58 6.06 -25.07
C VAL A 53 -18.15 6.51 -25.37
N LYS A 54 -17.96 7.59 -26.14
CA LYS A 54 -16.63 8.15 -26.44
C LYS A 54 -16.00 8.77 -25.19
N ASP A 55 -16.78 9.50 -24.41
CA ASP A 55 -16.32 10.21 -23.20
C ASP A 55 -16.05 9.21 -22.07
N ALA A 56 -16.83 8.12 -22.01
CA ALA A 56 -16.59 7.01 -21.08
C ALA A 56 -15.22 6.34 -21.32
N ARG A 57 -14.84 6.07 -22.58
CA ARG A 57 -13.54 5.47 -22.91
C ARG A 57 -12.35 6.39 -22.65
N LEU A 58 -12.49 7.69 -22.92
CA LEU A 58 -11.47 8.69 -22.58
C LEU A 58 -11.26 8.77 -21.07
N SER A 59 -12.35 8.78 -20.29
CA SER A 59 -12.30 8.77 -18.83
C SER A 59 -11.61 7.51 -18.27
N ALA A 60 -11.90 6.35 -18.85
CA ALA A 60 -11.20 5.10 -18.51
C ALA A 60 -9.70 5.19 -18.82
N GLY A 61 -9.32 5.80 -19.94
CA GLY A 61 -7.93 6.03 -20.33
C GLY A 61 -7.18 6.89 -19.31
N TYR A 62 -7.78 8.01 -18.87
CA TYR A 62 -7.20 8.84 -17.81
C TYR A 62 -7.04 8.07 -16.49
N ALA A 63 -8.05 7.29 -16.08
CA ALA A 63 -7.96 6.48 -14.88
C ALA A 63 -6.81 5.46 -14.95
N LEU A 64 -6.63 4.80 -16.10
CA LEU A 64 -5.54 3.86 -16.35
C LEU A 64 -4.16 4.54 -16.24
N ILE A 65 -4.01 5.76 -16.77
CA ILE A 65 -2.77 6.54 -16.66
C ILE A 65 -2.46 6.88 -15.20
N PHE A 66 -3.44 7.37 -14.43
CA PHE A 66 -3.24 7.70 -13.02
C PHE A 66 -2.88 6.47 -12.18
N ILE A 67 -3.52 5.33 -12.45
CA ILE A 67 -3.19 4.06 -11.79
C ILE A 67 -1.77 3.62 -12.18
N ALA A 68 -1.40 3.71 -13.46
CA ALA A 68 -0.06 3.33 -13.92
C ALA A 68 1.04 4.16 -13.27
N ILE A 69 0.83 5.48 -13.13
CA ILE A 69 1.73 6.37 -12.40
C ILE A 69 1.83 5.90 -10.93
N LEU A 70 0.71 5.71 -10.24
CA LEU A 70 0.71 5.30 -8.84
C LEU A 70 1.42 3.95 -8.65
N TYR A 71 1.09 2.96 -9.47
CA TYR A 71 1.62 1.59 -9.37
C TYR A 71 3.11 1.49 -9.72
N THR A 72 3.64 2.44 -10.49
CA THR A 72 5.08 2.53 -10.77
C THR A 72 5.80 3.30 -9.66
N THR A 73 5.18 4.35 -9.12
CA THR A 73 5.82 5.25 -8.16
C THR A 73 5.85 4.68 -6.74
N ALA A 74 4.79 3.98 -6.31
CA ALA A 74 4.71 3.42 -4.97
C ALA A 74 5.81 2.37 -4.66
N PRO A 75 6.08 1.37 -5.53
CA PRO A 75 7.20 0.44 -5.32
C PRO A 75 8.57 1.14 -5.39
N ALA A 76 8.71 2.14 -6.27
CA ALA A 76 9.95 2.90 -6.37
C ALA A 76 10.25 3.63 -5.05
N ILE A 77 9.28 4.38 -4.49
CA ILE A 77 9.43 5.08 -3.21
C ILE A 77 9.68 4.08 -2.07
N ALA A 78 8.96 2.95 -2.03
CA ALA A 78 9.17 1.92 -1.02
C ALA A 78 10.61 1.38 -1.03
N ALA A 79 11.15 1.06 -2.20
CA ALA A 79 12.51 0.56 -2.35
C ALA A 79 13.56 1.60 -1.90
N PHE A 80 13.36 2.88 -2.25
CA PHE A 80 14.23 3.96 -1.77
C PHE A 80 14.08 4.20 -0.26
N GLY A 81 12.88 4.02 0.31
CA GLY A 81 12.63 4.11 1.75
C GLY A 81 13.43 3.06 2.52
N ILE A 82 13.36 1.79 2.09
CA ILE A 82 14.11 0.68 2.72
C ILE A 82 15.61 0.96 2.66
N TYR A 83 16.11 1.39 1.50
CA TYR A 83 17.53 1.70 1.34
C TYR A 83 18.00 2.79 2.31
N ASN A 84 17.28 3.92 2.38
CA ASN A 84 17.63 4.99 3.31
C ASN A 84 17.43 4.59 4.78
N ALA A 85 16.45 3.74 5.08
CA ALA A 85 16.23 3.23 6.44
C ALA A 85 17.41 2.36 6.91
N ILE A 86 17.89 1.45 6.05
CA ILE A 86 19.06 0.61 6.36
C ILE A 86 20.30 1.49 6.50
N GLU A 87 20.55 2.44 5.59
CA GLU A 87 21.73 3.33 5.69
C GLU A 87 21.71 4.22 6.93
N THR A 88 20.53 4.60 7.43
CA THR A 88 20.41 5.49 8.58
C THR A 88 20.40 4.76 9.93
N VAL A 89 20.09 3.47 9.95
CA VAL A 89 19.89 2.68 11.18
C VAL A 89 20.93 1.56 11.34
N ALA A 90 21.40 0.95 10.26
CA ALA A 90 22.39 -0.13 10.35
C ALA A 90 23.74 0.39 10.86
N ASP A 91 24.33 -0.35 11.80
CA ASP A 91 25.65 -0.11 12.41
C ASP A 91 25.79 1.22 13.16
N LYS A 92 24.68 1.85 13.56
CA LYS A 92 24.69 3.05 14.43
C LYS A 92 24.34 2.71 15.86
N SER A 93 24.88 3.51 16.77
CA SER A 93 24.61 3.35 18.20
C SER A 93 23.15 3.70 18.51
N VAL A 94 22.51 2.93 19.41
CA VAL A 94 21.13 3.11 19.89
C VAL A 94 20.87 4.54 20.40
N ASP A 95 21.91 5.22 20.91
CA ASP A 95 21.81 6.59 21.41
C ASP A 95 21.80 7.67 20.31
N GLU A 96 22.16 7.34 19.06
CA GLU A 96 22.18 8.27 17.91
C GLU A 96 21.10 7.98 16.87
N LEU A 97 20.03 7.29 17.27
CA LEU A 97 18.95 6.97 16.35
C LEU A 97 18.24 8.24 15.85
N PRO A 98 17.91 8.31 14.56
CA PRO A 98 17.27 9.48 13.98
C PRO A 98 15.82 9.62 14.50
N VAL A 99 15.35 10.87 14.60
CA VAL A 99 14.03 11.25 15.15
C VAL A 99 12.85 10.45 14.57
N TRP A 100 12.95 9.99 13.33
CA TRP A 100 11.91 9.17 12.72
C TRP A 100 11.77 7.79 13.39
N VAL A 101 12.87 7.17 13.84
CA VAL A 101 12.80 5.89 14.56
C VAL A 101 12.04 6.06 15.87
N GLU A 102 12.30 7.13 16.63
CA GLU A 102 11.59 7.43 17.88
C GLU A 102 10.07 7.68 17.66
N ASN A 103 9.71 8.34 16.56
CA ASN A 103 8.30 8.60 16.23
C ASN A 103 7.54 7.32 15.89
N TRP A 104 8.17 6.42 15.14
CA TRP A 104 7.56 5.19 14.67
C TRP A 104 7.68 4.03 15.68
N GLU A 105 8.66 4.05 16.59
CA GLU A 105 8.75 3.14 17.74
C GLU A 105 7.55 3.28 18.68
N LYS A 106 7.08 4.52 18.93
CA LYS A 106 5.87 4.80 19.74
C LYS A 106 4.61 4.13 19.18
N THR A 107 4.59 3.81 17.89
CA THR A 107 3.46 3.16 17.22
C THR A 107 3.52 1.63 17.27
N ASN A 108 4.59 1.04 17.81
CA ASN A 108 4.92 -0.40 17.74
C ASN A 108 5.07 -0.95 16.30
N LEU A 109 5.18 -0.09 15.30
CA LEU A 109 5.36 -0.48 13.89
C LEU A 109 6.84 -0.57 13.49
N ILE A 110 7.72 -0.09 14.38
CA ILE A 110 9.16 -0.33 14.35
C ILE A 110 9.53 -0.85 15.73
N VAL A 111 10.23 -1.99 15.75
CA VAL A 111 10.76 -2.57 16.98
C VAL A 111 12.27 -2.59 16.83
N VAL A 112 12.93 -1.81 17.69
CA VAL A 112 14.37 -1.86 17.91
C VAL A 112 14.57 -2.55 19.26
N GLU A 113 14.96 -3.82 19.21
CA GLU A 113 15.28 -4.58 20.42
C GLU A 113 16.76 -4.96 20.35
N ASP A 114 17.54 -4.37 21.23
CA ASP A 114 18.96 -4.71 21.41
C ASP A 114 19.06 -6.07 22.11
N ILE A 115 19.26 -7.13 21.32
CA ILE A 115 19.31 -8.52 21.78
C ILE A 115 20.71 -8.82 22.35
N ASN A 116 21.74 -8.26 21.73
CA ASN A 116 23.14 -8.52 22.07
C ASN A 116 23.71 -7.57 23.16
N LYS A 117 22.99 -6.51 23.52
CA LYS A 117 23.33 -5.45 24.49
C LYS A 117 24.62 -4.70 24.15
N ASP A 118 24.99 -4.63 22.88
CA ASP A 118 26.19 -3.94 22.39
C ASP A 118 25.94 -2.45 22.10
N GLY A 119 24.68 -2.01 22.16
CA GLY A 119 24.28 -0.63 21.90
C GLY A 119 24.39 -0.22 20.44
N ILE A 120 24.41 -1.16 19.48
CA ILE A 120 24.46 -0.96 18.03
C ILE A 120 23.27 -1.69 17.40
N VAL A 121 22.53 -1.05 16.49
CA VAL A 121 21.40 -1.69 15.81
C VAL A 121 21.87 -2.50 14.62
N GLN A 122 21.79 -3.84 14.71
CA GLN A 122 22.14 -4.75 13.61
C GLN A 122 20.91 -5.22 12.83
N TYR A 123 20.95 -5.06 11.49
CA TYR A 123 19.92 -5.55 10.57
C TYR A 123 20.40 -6.84 9.90
N THR A 124 20.01 -7.99 10.46
CA THR A 124 20.42 -9.32 9.98
C THR A 124 19.19 -10.11 9.49
N PRO A 125 19.28 -10.98 8.47
CA PRO A 125 18.13 -11.77 7.98
C PRO A 125 17.69 -12.88 8.93
N ASN A 126 18.55 -13.26 9.87
CA ASN A 126 18.23 -14.32 10.81
C ASN A 126 17.31 -13.75 11.91
N PRO A 127 16.10 -14.29 12.12
CA PRO A 127 15.14 -13.76 13.10
C PRO A 127 15.68 -13.67 14.53
N GLU A 128 16.71 -14.46 14.86
CA GLU A 128 17.30 -14.54 16.20
C GLU A 128 18.38 -13.48 16.47
N THR A 129 18.93 -12.86 15.42
CA THR A 129 19.97 -11.81 15.53
C THR A 129 19.51 -10.50 14.88
N ASN A 130 18.23 -10.40 14.52
CA ASN A 130 17.69 -9.20 13.91
C ASN A 130 17.13 -8.26 14.97
N GLU A 131 17.82 -7.15 15.17
CA GLU A 131 17.50 -6.17 16.21
C GLU A 131 16.63 -5.04 15.66
N LEU A 132 16.41 -5.02 14.33
CA LEU A 132 15.58 -4.04 13.65
C LEU A 132 14.46 -4.71 12.86
N ARG A 133 13.23 -4.52 13.33
CA ARG A 133 12.02 -4.94 12.61
C ARG A 133 11.27 -3.71 12.12
N ILE A 134 11.18 -3.58 10.80
CA ILE A 134 10.40 -2.53 10.13
C ILE A 134 9.26 -3.19 9.35
N ASP A 135 8.03 -2.79 9.65
CA ASP A 135 6.87 -3.23 8.87
C ASP A 135 6.91 -2.66 7.44
N LYS A 136 6.68 -3.53 6.45
CA LYS A 136 6.74 -3.14 5.02
C LYS A 136 5.63 -2.15 4.65
N ASP A 137 4.51 -2.19 5.36
CA ASP A 137 3.32 -1.40 5.07
C ASP A 137 3.48 0.08 5.46
N ILE A 138 4.35 0.38 6.44
CA ILE A 138 4.62 1.77 6.85
C ILE A 138 5.68 2.45 6.00
N MET A 139 6.48 1.69 5.25
CA MET A 139 7.66 2.22 4.58
C MET A 139 7.34 3.35 3.60
N VAL A 140 6.22 3.26 2.89
CA VAL A 140 5.80 4.31 1.94
C VAL A 140 5.36 5.58 2.68
N LEU A 141 4.79 5.44 3.88
CA LEU A 141 4.35 6.56 4.72
C LEU A 141 5.52 7.20 5.48
N ALA A 142 6.49 6.39 5.91
CA ALA A 142 7.68 6.82 6.62
C ALA A 142 8.79 7.34 5.68
N ALA A 143 8.80 6.96 4.39
CA ALA A 143 9.83 7.35 3.43
C ALA A 143 10.09 8.88 3.35
N PRO A 144 9.08 9.78 3.37
CA PRO A 144 9.31 11.22 3.41
C PRO A 144 10.07 11.68 4.67
N GLU A 145 9.81 11.04 5.81
CA GLU A 145 10.45 11.34 7.09
C GLU A 145 11.89 10.80 7.13
N ILE A 146 12.09 9.57 6.62
CA ILE A 146 13.42 8.95 6.45
C ILE A 146 14.30 9.81 5.52
N ALA A 147 13.72 10.41 4.49
CA ALA A 147 14.41 11.29 3.54
C ALA A 147 14.66 12.73 4.07
N LYS A 148 14.32 13.02 5.35
CA LYS A 148 14.45 14.35 5.98
C LYS A 148 13.71 15.46 5.21
N LEU A 149 12.56 15.15 4.61
CA LEU A 149 11.75 16.15 3.92
C LEU A 149 11.02 17.04 4.94
N PRO A 150 10.66 18.29 4.57
CA PRO A 150 9.93 19.18 5.46
C PRO A 150 8.61 18.59 5.96
N ASN A 151 8.24 18.87 7.21
CA ASN A 151 7.03 18.31 7.85
C ASN A 151 5.73 18.53 7.06
N TRP A 152 5.63 19.63 6.29
CA TRP A 152 4.45 19.88 5.45
C TRP A 152 4.33 18.88 4.29
N VAL A 153 5.45 18.37 3.77
CA VAL A 153 5.47 17.32 2.74
C VAL A 153 5.01 16.00 3.34
N VAL A 154 5.51 15.66 4.54
CA VAL A 154 5.08 14.47 5.28
C VAL A 154 3.58 14.51 5.53
N GLY A 155 3.07 15.65 5.99
CA GLY A 155 1.64 15.87 6.20
C GLY A 155 0.81 15.76 4.93
N LEU A 156 1.31 16.25 3.78
CA LEU A 156 0.62 16.15 2.49
C LEU A 156 0.53 14.71 1.99
N VAL A 157 1.62 13.94 2.13
CA VAL A 157 1.63 12.50 1.77
C VAL A 157 0.69 11.70 2.67
N ALA A 158 0.75 11.92 3.99
CA ALA A 158 -0.14 11.27 4.94
C ALA A 158 -1.62 11.60 4.68
N ALA A 159 -1.93 12.89 4.43
CA ALA A 159 -3.28 13.33 4.07
C ALA A 159 -3.74 12.73 2.74
N GLY A 160 -2.87 12.64 1.74
CA GLY A 160 -3.15 11.99 0.45
C GLY A 160 -3.46 10.49 0.60
N GLY A 161 -2.68 9.78 1.41
CA GLY A 161 -2.92 8.36 1.72
C GLY A 161 -4.26 8.13 2.40
N MET A 162 -4.58 8.93 3.41
CA MET A 162 -5.90 8.89 4.08
C MET A 162 -7.03 9.25 3.12
N ALA A 163 -6.89 10.29 2.31
CA ALA A 163 -7.89 10.70 1.33
C ALA A 163 -8.18 9.58 0.30
N ALA A 164 -7.14 8.90 -0.17
CA ALA A 164 -7.28 7.76 -1.07
C ALA A 164 -8.07 6.61 -0.41
N ALA A 165 -7.71 6.23 0.82
CA ALA A 165 -8.39 5.16 1.56
C ALA A 165 -9.85 5.50 1.89
N LEU A 166 -10.13 6.75 2.28
CA LEU A 166 -11.49 7.20 2.56
C LEU A 166 -12.34 7.29 1.29
N SER A 167 -11.75 7.69 0.16
CA SER A 167 -12.45 7.74 -1.13
C SER A 167 -12.89 6.36 -1.60
N THR A 168 -12.08 5.32 -1.41
CA THR A 168 -12.46 3.94 -1.79
C THR A 168 -13.50 3.38 -0.82
N ALA A 169 -13.34 3.62 0.49
CA ALA A 169 -14.30 3.19 1.51
C ALA A 169 -15.70 3.78 1.26
N ALA A 170 -15.79 5.08 1.00
CA ALA A 170 -17.06 5.75 0.70
C ALA A 170 -17.73 5.18 -0.57
N GLY A 171 -16.95 4.95 -1.63
CA GLY A 171 -17.46 4.37 -2.88
C GLY A 171 -18.02 2.96 -2.70
N LEU A 172 -17.33 2.10 -1.94
CA LEU A 172 -17.79 0.73 -1.66
C LEU A 172 -19.01 0.71 -0.74
N LEU A 173 -19.06 1.57 0.29
CA LEU A 173 -20.20 1.67 1.21
C LEU A 173 -21.48 2.12 0.49
N LEU A 174 -21.37 3.07 -0.44
CA LEU A 174 -22.52 3.51 -1.24
C LEU A 174 -23.08 2.34 -2.05
N VAL A 175 -22.21 1.58 -2.73
CA VAL A 175 -22.63 0.41 -3.51
C VAL A 175 -23.33 -0.61 -2.63
N ILE A 176 -22.72 -0.99 -1.50
CA ILE A 176 -23.31 -1.96 -0.57
C ILE A 176 -24.66 -1.46 -0.06
N SER A 177 -24.75 -0.19 0.31
CA SER A 177 -26.01 0.43 0.77
C SER A 177 -27.10 0.35 -0.29
N THR A 178 -26.78 0.68 -1.55
CA THR A 178 -27.76 0.61 -2.66
C THR A 178 -28.16 -0.82 -2.99
N SER A 179 -27.24 -1.79 -2.98
CA SER A 179 -27.56 -3.20 -3.23
C SER A 179 -28.42 -3.80 -2.11
N VAL A 180 -28.13 -3.49 -0.84
CA VAL A 180 -28.98 -3.94 0.27
C VAL A 180 -30.36 -3.30 0.21
N SER A 181 -30.43 -1.98 -0.01
CA SER A 181 -31.71 -1.26 -0.04
C SER A 181 -32.59 -1.61 -1.23
N ARG A 182 -32.01 -1.73 -2.43
CA ARG A 182 -32.77 -1.93 -3.67
C ARG A 182 -32.87 -3.38 -4.12
N ASP A 183 -31.84 -4.19 -3.90
CA ASP A 183 -31.82 -5.57 -4.39
C ASP A 183 -32.33 -6.53 -3.31
N LEU A 184 -31.87 -6.39 -2.07
CA LEU A 184 -32.26 -7.30 -0.98
C LEU A 184 -33.65 -6.94 -0.41
N PHE A 185 -33.87 -5.69 -0.01
CA PHE A 185 -35.13 -5.28 0.62
C PHE A 185 -36.34 -5.33 -0.33
N ARG A 186 -36.16 -5.00 -1.61
CA ARG A 186 -37.25 -5.08 -2.61
C ARG A 186 -37.66 -6.52 -2.94
N THR A 187 -36.71 -7.46 -2.85
CA THR A 187 -36.99 -8.89 -3.03
C THR A 187 -37.79 -9.47 -1.85
N PHE A 188 -37.53 -9.00 -0.62
CA PHE A 188 -38.24 -9.49 0.58
C PHE A 188 -39.55 -8.74 0.90
N VAL A 189 -39.71 -7.48 0.51
CA VAL A 189 -40.93 -6.68 0.73
C VAL A 189 -41.36 -5.98 -0.57
N PRO A 190 -42.18 -6.63 -1.42
CA PRO A 190 -42.53 -6.12 -2.75
C PRO A 190 -43.49 -4.90 -2.78
N SER A 191 -44.09 -4.52 -1.65
CA SER A 191 -45.23 -3.58 -1.58
C SER A 191 -44.88 -2.13 -1.22
N MET A 192 -43.60 -1.76 -1.16
CA MET A 192 -43.18 -0.40 -0.79
C MET A 192 -43.19 0.54 -2.01
N THR A 193 -43.96 1.62 -1.93
CA THR A 193 -44.00 2.70 -2.95
C THR A 193 -42.87 3.70 -2.67
N GLU A 194 -42.14 4.12 -3.72
CA GLU A 194 -41.09 5.14 -3.61
C GLU A 194 -41.68 6.46 -3.09
N LYS A 195 -41.16 6.98 -1.98
CA LYS A 195 -41.22 8.42 -1.73
C LYS A 195 -40.04 9.06 -2.45
N THR A 196 -40.36 9.73 -3.54
CA THR A 196 -39.46 10.62 -4.27
C THR A 196 -39.21 11.86 -3.41
N ASP A 197 -38.02 11.97 -2.83
CA ASP A 197 -37.42 13.24 -2.42
C ASP A 197 -36.11 13.43 -3.22
#